data_AF-A0A970FWB0-F1
#
_entry.id   AF-A0A970FWB0-F1
#
_cell.length_a   1.000
_cell.length_b   1.000
_cell.length_c   1.000
_cell.angle_alpha   90.00
_cell.angle_beta   90.00
_cell.angle_gamma   90.00
#
_symmetry.space_group_name_H-M   'P 1'
#
loop_
_entity.id
_entity.type
_entity.pdbx_description
1 polymer ?
#
loop_
_entity_poly.entity_id
_entity_poly.type
_entity_poly.pdbx_seq_one_letter_code
_entity_poly.pdbx_strand_id
1 'polypeptide(L)'
;MVGACAEIETDAGYLPLCQSEPLSRIFEENARLFIPQDKIYYGGDMTGSTDMGDLSCLIPCIHPLLGGFSGAAHSREFRIADPEIAYIASAKMLAMTVVDLLADHAAAGERVQKDFTARMSKEEYLQYLTQNRRNNI
;
A
#
# COMPACT_ATOMS: atom_id res chain seq x y z
N MET A 1 -32.19 -35.97 14.25
CA MET A 1 -31.37 -34.81 13.84
C MET A 1 -32.10 -33.56 14.29
N VAL A 2 -31.44 -32.70 15.06
CA VAL A 2 -31.94 -31.34 15.32
C VAL A 2 -31.25 -30.46 14.28
N GLY A 3 -32.01 -29.87 13.36
CA GLY A 3 -31.45 -29.00 12.33
C GLY A 3 -31.06 -27.65 12.94
N ALA A 4 -29.85 -27.17 12.68
CA ALA A 4 -29.43 -25.82 13.04
C ALA A 4 -29.79 -24.84 11.91
N CYS A 5 -30.20 -23.62 12.28
CA CYS A 5 -30.27 -22.48 11.37
C CYS A 5 -28.98 -21.65 11.52
N ALA A 6 -28.47 -21.11 10.43
CA ALA A 6 -27.33 -20.20 10.42
C ALA A 6 -27.69 -18.96 9.60
N GLU A 7 -27.40 -17.79 10.15
CA GLU A 7 -27.48 -16.50 9.46
C GLU A 7 -26.09 -16.12 8.97
N ILE A 8 -25.98 -15.65 7.73
CA ILE A 8 -24.70 -15.27 7.11
C ILE A 8 -24.76 -13.82 6.66
N GLU A 9 -23.94 -12.99 7.28
CA GLU A 9 -23.68 -11.61 6.87
C GLU A 9 -22.32 -11.54 6.19
N THR A 10 -22.26 -10.86 5.04
CA THR A 10 -21.02 -10.62 4.29
C THR A 10 -20.83 -9.12 4.12
N ASP A 11 -19.63 -8.65 4.42
CA ASP A 11 -19.17 -7.29 4.13
C ASP A 11 -18.03 -7.31 3.11
N ALA A 12 -17.85 -6.19 2.41
CA ALA A 12 -16.72 -6.01 1.52
C ALA A 12 -15.42 -5.91 2.32
N GLY A 13 -14.43 -6.75 1.97
CA GLY A 13 -13.06 -6.66 2.48
C GLY A 13 -12.18 -5.73 1.65
N TYR A 14 -10.92 -5.57 2.06
CA TYR A 14 -9.93 -4.78 1.32
C TYR A 14 -9.63 -5.36 -0.07
N LEU A 15 -9.53 -4.50 -1.08
CA LEU A 15 -9.17 -4.88 -2.43
C LEU A 15 -7.68 -5.26 -2.56
N PRO A 16 -7.30 -6.01 -3.61
CA PRO A 16 -5.89 -6.33 -3.85
C PRO A 16 -5.03 -5.08 -4.07
N LEU A 17 -3.86 -5.02 -3.43
CA LEU A 17 -2.90 -3.94 -3.60
C LEU A 17 -2.29 -3.95 -5.01
N CYS A 18 -2.36 -2.80 -5.69
CA CYS A 18 -1.87 -2.59 -7.05
C CYS A 18 -0.80 -1.49 -7.05
N GLN A 19 0.47 -1.89 -6.93
CA GLN A 19 1.54 -0.90 -6.81
C GLN A 19 1.88 -0.25 -8.15
N SER A 20 2.03 1.08 -8.15
CA SER A 20 2.48 1.85 -9.31
C SER A 20 3.99 1.69 -9.48
N GLU A 21 4.41 0.95 -10.52
CA GLU A 21 5.84 0.76 -10.83
C GLU A 21 6.59 2.11 -10.99
N PRO A 22 6.10 3.10 -11.76
CA PRO A 22 6.78 4.39 -11.88
C PRO A 22 6.98 5.10 -10.52
N LEU A 23 5.99 5.03 -9.63
CA LEU A 23 6.10 5.60 -8.29
C LEU A 23 7.06 4.78 -7.39
N SER A 24 7.03 3.45 -7.50
CA SER A 24 7.97 2.57 -6.80
C SER A 24 9.42 2.84 -7.19
N ARG A 25 9.70 3.17 -8.46
CA ARG A 25 11.06 3.53 -8.92
C ARG A 25 11.58 4.82 -8.28
N ILE A 26 10.75 5.86 -8.22
CA ILE A 26 11.11 7.13 -7.58
C ILE A 26 11.42 6.89 -6.09
N PHE A 27 10.58 6.10 -5.42
CA PHE A 27 10.83 5.73 -4.03
C PHE A 27 12.11 4.90 -3.86
N GLU A 28 12.36 3.94 -4.76
CA GLU A 28 13.56 3.10 -4.76
C GLU A 28 14.84 3.94 -4.91
N GLU A 29 14.85 4.92 -5.82
CA GLU A 29 15.98 5.84 -6.02
C GLU A 29 16.29 6.64 -4.74
N ASN A 30 15.26 7.13 -4.06
CA ASN A 30 15.41 7.82 -2.77
C ASN A 30 15.87 6.88 -1.65
N ALA A 31 15.41 5.62 -1.65
CA ALA A 31 15.80 4.63 -0.65
C ALA A 31 17.30 4.30 -0.71
N ARG A 32 17.90 4.30 -1.91
CA ARG A 32 19.35 4.03 -2.13
C ARG A 32 20.28 5.02 -1.44
N LEU A 33 19.78 6.19 -1.04
CA LEU A 33 20.55 7.19 -0.29
C LEU A 33 20.73 6.80 1.19
N PHE A 34 19.87 5.93 1.72
CA PHE A 34 19.84 5.57 3.13
C PHE A 34 20.06 4.08 3.37
N ILE A 35 19.68 3.24 2.41
CA ILE A 35 19.67 1.78 2.52
C ILE A 35 20.64 1.18 1.50
N PRO A 36 21.54 0.28 1.92
CA PRO A 36 22.41 -0.46 0.99
C PRO A 36 21.61 -1.21 -0.07
N GLN A 37 22.12 -1.25 -1.30
CA GLN A 37 21.41 -1.82 -2.44
C GLN A 37 21.00 -3.29 -2.26
N ASP A 38 21.82 -4.09 -1.57
CA ASP A 38 21.56 -5.50 -1.28
C ASP A 38 20.44 -5.72 -0.23
N LYS A 39 19.92 -4.63 0.34
CA LYS A 39 18.81 -4.61 1.30
C LYS A 39 17.53 -3.98 0.73
N ILE A 40 17.53 -3.59 -0.54
CA ILE A 40 16.36 -3.07 -1.24
C ILE A 40 15.81 -4.17 -2.15
N TYR A 41 14.55 -4.53 -1.92
CA TYR A 41 13.86 -5.59 -2.66
C TYR A 41 12.66 -5.01 -3.40
N TYR A 42 12.55 -5.32 -4.69
CA TYR A 42 11.44 -4.90 -5.54
C TYR A 42 10.54 -6.10 -5.87
N GLY A 43 9.22 -5.89 -5.91
CA GLY A 43 8.25 -6.88 -6.39
C GLY A 43 8.05 -8.09 -5.47
N GLY A 44 8.32 -7.95 -4.17
CA GLY A 44 7.98 -8.98 -3.20
C GLY A 44 6.47 -9.01 -2.93
N ASP A 45 5.87 -10.20 -3.00
CA ASP A 45 4.49 -10.39 -2.57
C ASP A 45 4.40 -10.28 -1.04
N MET A 46 3.43 -9.50 -0.57
CA MET A 46 3.12 -9.39 0.85
C MET A 46 1.84 -10.18 1.16
N THR A 47 1.94 -11.15 2.06
CA THR A 47 0.76 -11.80 2.64
C THR A 47 0.22 -10.91 3.77
N GLY A 48 -0.63 -9.95 3.40
CA GLY A 48 -1.25 -9.00 4.34
C GLY A 48 -2.55 -8.42 3.79
N SER A 49 -3.22 -7.61 4.60
CA SER A 49 -4.44 -6.92 4.21
C SER A 49 -4.36 -5.45 4.64
N THR A 50 -4.65 -4.53 3.72
CA THR A 50 -4.53 -3.08 3.93
C THR A 50 -5.54 -2.35 3.04
N ASP A 51 -6.11 -1.29 3.58
CA ASP A 51 -6.96 -0.32 2.86
C ASP A 51 -6.24 0.39 1.70
N MET A 52 -4.89 0.38 1.67
CA MET A 52 -4.12 0.87 0.53
C MET A 52 -4.49 0.14 -0.78
N GLY A 53 -5.00 -1.09 -0.69
CA GLY A 53 -5.55 -1.80 -1.84
C GLY A 53 -6.71 -1.07 -2.50
N ASP A 54 -7.59 -0.47 -1.70
CA ASP A 54 -8.73 0.30 -2.20
C ASP A 54 -8.28 1.59 -2.89
N LEU A 55 -7.32 2.32 -2.31
CA LEU A 55 -6.75 3.52 -2.92
C LEU A 55 -6.05 3.19 -4.24
N SER A 56 -5.34 2.06 -4.29
CA SER A 56 -4.62 1.63 -5.49
C SER A 56 -5.52 1.26 -6.67
N CYS A 57 -6.83 1.09 -6.45
CA CYS A 57 -7.81 0.95 -7.53
C CYS A 57 -8.18 2.29 -8.17
N LEU A 58 -7.98 3.41 -7.46
CA LEU A 58 -8.45 4.75 -7.84
C LEU A 58 -7.32 5.68 -8.28
N ILE A 59 -6.16 5.60 -7.62
CA ILE A 59 -5.01 6.49 -7.84
C ILE A 59 -3.68 5.71 -7.77
N PRO A 60 -2.59 6.26 -8.32
CA PRO A 60 -1.26 5.64 -8.16
C PRO A 60 -0.90 5.54 -6.68
N CYS A 61 -0.61 4.33 -6.20
CA CYS A 61 -0.22 4.07 -4.82
C CYS A 61 0.99 3.14 -4.76
N ILE A 62 1.71 3.23 -3.66
CA ILE A 62 2.72 2.25 -3.23
C ILE A 62 2.50 1.95 -1.74
N HIS A 63 2.93 0.76 -1.31
CA HIS A 63 2.95 0.36 0.09
C HIS A 63 4.35 -0.16 0.42
N PRO A 64 5.35 0.73 0.55
CA PRO A 64 6.71 0.32 0.88
C PRO A 64 6.77 -0.23 2.31
N LEU A 65 7.41 -1.38 2.48
CA LEU A 65 7.72 -1.94 3.80
C LEU A 65 9.12 -1.51 4.21
N LEU A 66 9.20 -0.87 5.38
CA LEU A 66 10.43 -0.29 5.90
C LEU A 66 10.99 -1.11 7.05
N GLY A 67 12.32 -1.13 7.15
CA GLY A 67 13.06 -1.81 8.21
C GLY A 67 13.06 -1.03 9.54
N GLY A 68 13.98 -1.41 10.43
CA GLY A 68 14.13 -0.77 11.75
C GLY A 68 13.25 -1.39 12.85
N PHE A 69 12.62 -2.54 12.58
CA PHE A 69 11.80 -3.30 13.52
C PHE A 69 12.40 -4.68 13.79
N SER A 70 12.06 -5.26 14.95
CA SER A 70 12.38 -6.64 15.32
C SER A 70 11.14 -7.33 15.89
N GLY A 71 11.10 -8.66 15.82
CA GLY A 71 9.92 -9.45 16.14
C GLY A 71 8.99 -9.62 14.94
N ALA A 72 8.10 -10.62 15.00
CA ALA A 72 7.12 -10.84 13.95
C ALA A 72 6.02 -9.78 14.04
N ALA A 73 5.50 -9.34 12.89
CA ALA A 73 4.35 -8.44 12.87
C ALA A 73 3.18 -9.05 13.66
N HIS A 74 2.49 -8.22 14.44
CA HIS A 74 1.38 -8.59 15.34
C HIS A 74 1.76 -9.53 16.50
N SER A 75 3.05 -9.72 16.78
CA SER A 75 3.49 -10.45 17.96
C SER A 75 3.80 -9.49 19.12
N ARG A 76 3.82 -10.01 20.35
CA ARG A 76 4.18 -9.24 21.55
C ARG A 76 5.63 -8.76 21.51
N GLU A 77 6.46 -9.44 20.73
CA GLU A 77 7.88 -9.17 20.56
C GLU A 77 8.15 -8.07 19.52
N PHE A 78 7.12 -7.63 18.78
CA PHE A 78 7.25 -6.56 17.79
C PHE A 78 7.63 -5.23 18.45
N ARG A 79 8.79 -4.70 18.06
CA ARG A 79 9.32 -3.45 18.62
C ARG A 79 10.28 -2.76 17.65
N ILE A 80 10.45 -1.46 17.84
CA ILE A 80 11.51 -0.70 17.17
C ILE A 80 12.87 -1.26 17.60
N ALA A 81 13.70 -1.58 16.62
CA ALA A 81 15.08 -2.04 16.79
C ALA A 81 16.08 -0.94 16.42
N ASP A 82 15.76 -0.12 15.42
CA ASP A 82 16.58 1.00 14.96
C ASP A 82 15.67 2.21 14.69
N PRO A 83 15.61 3.19 15.62
CA PRO A 83 14.80 4.40 15.46
C PRO A 83 15.22 5.28 14.28
N GLU A 84 16.49 5.28 13.89
CA GLU A 84 16.96 6.11 12.77
C GLU A 84 16.37 5.58 11.46
N ILE A 85 16.40 4.26 11.26
CA ILE A 85 15.77 3.64 10.08
C ILE A 85 14.25 3.68 10.17
N ALA A 86 13.67 3.28 11.32
CA ALA A 86 12.22 3.17 11.50
C ALA A 86 11.50 4.52 11.35
N TYR A 87 12.15 5.64 11.69
CA TYR A 87 11.53 6.96 11.69
C TYR A 87 12.20 7.92 10.72
N ILE A 88 13.47 8.22 10.92
CA ILE A 88 14.12 9.38 10.29
C ILE A 88 14.42 9.10 8.82
N ALA A 89 15.10 7.99 8.51
CA ALA A 89 15.39 7.59 7.14
C ALA A 89 14.09 7.32 6.38
N SER A 90 13.14 6.60 7.00
CA SER A 90 11.81 6.34 6.46
C SER A 90 11.05 7.62 6.07
N ALA A 91 11.02 8.62 6.97
CA ALA A 91 10.40 9.90 6.70
C ALA A 91 11.12 10.67 5.58
N LYS A 92 12.46 10.65 5.55
CA LYS A 92 13.24 11.29 4.48
C LYS A 92 12.95 10.65 3.11
N MET A 93 12.93 9.32 3.02
CA MET A 93 12.62 8.60 1.77
C MET A 93 11.25 9.00 1.21
N LEU A 94 10.22 9.05 2.06
CA LEU A 94 8.87 9.49 1.67
C LEU A 94 8.84 10.97 1.28
N ALA A 95 9.47 11.84 2.07
CA ALA A 95 9.50 13.28 1.79
C ALA A 95 10.22 13.60 0.47
N MET A 96 11.34 12.94 0.20
CA MET A 96 12.08 13.11 -1.06
C MET A 96 11.28 12.59 -2.24
N THR A 97 10.56 11.48 -2.09
CA THR A 97 9.61 11.00 -3.12
C THR A 97 8.58 12.06 -3.46
N VAL A 98 8.01 12.75 -2.45
CA VAL A 98 7.08 13.87 -2.67
C VAL A 98 7.76 15.04 -3.38
N VAL A 99 8.99 15.38 -3.00
CA VAL A 99 9.77 16.43 -3.68
C VAL A 99 9.96 16.10 -5.15
N ASP A 100 10.41 14.89 -5.48
CA ASP A 100 10.67 14.48 -6.87
C ASP A 100 9.38 14.46 -7.71
N LEU A 101 8.24 14.12 -7.11
CA LEU A 101 6.94 14.17 -7.78
C LEU A 101 6.51 15.59 -8.12
N LEU A 102 6.87 16.59 -7.30
CA LEU A 102 6.37 17.97 -7.38
C LEU A 102 7.38 18.97 -7.95
N ALA A 103 8.68 18.65 -7.92
CA ALA A 103 9.74 19.45 -8.52
C ALA A 103 9.57 19.54 -10.05
N ASP A 104 10.27 20.49 -10.67
CA ASP A 104 10.26 20.70 -12.13
C ASP A 104 8.85 20.77 -12.71
N HIS A 105 7.99 21.57 -12.06
CA HIS A 105 6.58 21.72 -12.42
C HIS A 105 5.79 20.39 -12.39
N ALA A 106 6.13 19.51 -11.44
CA ALA A 106 5.52 18.20 -11.23
C ALA A 106 5.62 17.23 -12.42
N ALA A 107 6.60 17.39 -13.31
CA ALA A 107 6.74 16.57 -14.51
C ALA A 107 6.78 15.05 -14.21
N ALA A 108 7.39 14.65 -13.09
CA ALA A 108 7.39 13.25 -12.66
C ALA A 108 6.01 12.80 -12.15
N GLY A 109 5.32 13.63 -11.35
CA GLY A 109 3.97 13.36 -10.88
C GLY A 109 2.95 13.25 -12.02
N GLU A 110 3.03 14.15 -13.02
CA GLU A 110 2.17 14.09 -14.21
C GLU A 110 2.41 12.80 -15.01
N ARG A 111 3.66 12.37 -15.15
CA ARG A 111 3.98 11.09 -15.80
C ARG A 111 3.40 9.90 -15.03
N VAL A 112 3.59 9.86 -13.70
CA VAL A 112 3.02 8.80 -12.85
C VAL A 112 1.49 8.74 -12.99
N GLN A 113 0.84 9.90 -13.02
CA GLN A 113 -0.62 9.97 -13.20
C GLN A 113 -1.05 9.52 -14.60
N LYS A 114 -0.34 9.94 -15.65
CA LYS A 114 -0.65 9.60 -17.05
C LYS A 114 -0.47 8.11 -17.35
N ASP A 115 0.55 7.49 -16.76
CA ASP A 115 0.85 6.07 -16.97
C ASP A 115 -0.05 5.15 -16.13
N PHE A 116 -0.77 5.71 -15.15
CA PHE A 116 -1.67 4.96 -14.29
C PHE A 116 -3.03 4.74 -14.94
N THR A 117 -3.48 3.49 -14.97
CA THR A 117 -4.83 3.11 -15.35
C THR A 117 -5.59 2.68 -14.09
N ALA A 118 -6.58 3.48 -13.68
CA ALA A 118 -7.46 3.13 -12.58
C ALA A 118 -8.22 1.83 -12.88
N ARG A 119 -8.30 0.94 -11.89
CA ARG A 119 -9.07 -0.32 -12.02
C ARG A 119 -10.56 -0.10 -11.85
N MET A 120 -10.93 0.95 -11.15
CA MET A 120 -12.31 1.35 -10.91
C MET A 120 -12.42 2.87 -10.99
N SER A 121 -13.57 3.37 -11.43
CA SER A 121 -14.00 4.71 -11.07
C SER A 121 -14.41 4.78 -9.59
N LYS A 122 -14.59 5.99 -9.08
CA LYS A 122 -15.12 6.18 -7.73
C LYS A 122 -16.53 5.58 -7.60
N GLU A 123 -17.37 5.75 -8.61
CA GLU A 123 -18.74 5.23 -8.64
C GLU A 123 -18.74 3.70 -8.61
N GLU A 124 -17.86 3.07 -9.41
CA GLU A 124 -17.69 1.61 -9.44
C GLU A 124 -17.20 1.07 -8.10
N TYR A 125 -16.25 1.75 -7.44
CA TYR A 125 -15.78 1.37 -6.11
C TYR A 125 -16.89 1.46 -5.05
N LEU A 126 -17.66 2.55 -5.02
CA LEU A 126 -18.78 2.70 -4.09
C LEU A 126 -19.89 1.66 -4.34
N GLN A 127 -20.14 1.35 -5.62
CA GLN A 127 -21.05 0.30 -6.01
C GLN A 127 -20.55 -1.08 -5.57
N TYR A 128 -19.25 -1.36 -5.74
CA TYR A 128 -18.60 -2.59 -5.26
C TYR A 128 -18.80 -2.78 -3.75
N LEU A 129 -18.56 -1.74 -2.94
CA LEU A 129 -18.74 -1.82 -1.48
C LEU A 129 -20.19 -2.15 -1.11
N THR A 130 -21.15 -1.53 -1.78
CA THR A 130 -22.58 -1.73 -1.51
C THR A 130 -23.06 -3.10 -1.97
N GLN A 131 -22.65 -3.54 -3.17
CA GLN A 131 -23.07 -4.82 -3.75
C GLN A 131 -22.51 -6.04 -3.03
N ASN A 132 -21.35 -5.90 -2.39
CA ASN A 132 -20.72 -6.98 -1.64
C ASN A 132 -21.06 -6.97 -0.15
N ARG A 133 -21.90 -6.03 0.30
CA ARG A 133 -22.60 -6.12 1.57
C ARG A 133 -23.92 -6.85 1.37
N ARG A 134 -24.06 -8.07 1.89
CA ARG A 134 -25.30 -8.87 1.75
C ARG A 134 -25.63 -9.61 3.04
N ASN A 135 -26.92 -9.74 3.29
CA ASN A 135 -27.47 -10.59 4.34
C ASN A 135 -28.31 -11.68 3.65
N ASN A 136 -27.89 -12.93 3.79
CA ASN A 136 -28.62 -14.08 3.27
C ASN A 136 -29.38 -14.72 4.43
N ILE A 137 -30.70 -14.54 4.45
CA ILE A 137 -31.65 -15.21 5.35
C ILE A 137 -32.18 -16.46 4.68
#